data_AF-A0A3B8VSF7-F1
#
_entry.id   AF-A0A3B8VSF7-F1
#
_cell.length_a   1.000
_cell.length_b   1.000
_cell.length_c   1.000
_cell.angle_alpha   90.00
_cell.angle_beta   90.00
_cell.angle_gamma   90.00
#
_symmetry.space_group_name_H-M   'P 1'
#
loop_
_entity.id
_entity.type
_entity.pdbx_description
1 polymer ?
#
loop_
_entity_poly.entity_id
_entity_poly.type
_entity_poly.pdbx_seq_one_letter_code
_entity_poly.pdbx_strand_id
1 'polypeptide(L)'
;MNKFLDKLKHTDSGNFFLMAGPCVIEGEEMAMDIAEKIVAICDRLEIPFIFKGSYRKANRSRLDSFTGIGDEQALEILKKVG
;
A
#
# COMPACT_ATOMS: atom_id res chain seq x y z
N MET A 1 -21.96 -6.23 -6.38
CA MET A 1 -20.75 -5.46 -6.75
C MET A 1 -19.97 -5.13 -5.49
N ASN A 2 -18.64 -5.25 -5.52
CA ASN A 2 -17.79 -5.07 -4.35
C ASN A 2 -17.49 -3.57 -4.16
N LYS A 3 -18.15 -2.91 -3.20
CA LYS A 3 -18.16 -1.43 -3.00
C LYS A 3 -16.78 -0.77 -2.89
N PHE A 4 -15.73 -1.54 -2.65
CA PHE A 4 -14.36 -1.05 -2.49
C PHE A 4 -13.64 -0.82 -3.82
N LEU A 5 -14.03 -1.52 -4.88
CA LEU A 5 -13.40 -1.39 -6.20
C LEU A 5 -13.92 -0.19 -6.98
N ASP A 6 -15.09 0.34 -6.60
CA ASP A 6 -15.73 1.50 -7.24
C ASP A 6 -14.90 2.80 -7.08
N LYS A 7 -13.90 2.81 -6.18
CA LYS A 7 -12.98 3.95 -5.97
C LYS A 7 -11.72 3.91 -6.83
N LEU A 8 -11.50 2.82 -7.58
CA LEU A 8 -10.31 2.69 -8.42
C LEU A 8 -10.40 3.65 -9.60
N LYS A 9 -9.37 4.47 -9.76
CA LYS A 9 -9.22 5.34 -10.94
C LYS A 9 -8.66 4.53 -12.11
N HIS A 10 -8.87 5.04 -13.33
CA HIS A 10 -8.23 4.55 -14.56
C HIS A 10 -8.52 3.08 -14.92
N THR A 11 -9.63 2.52 -14.44
CA THR A 11 -10.02 1.12 -14.70
C THR A 11 -10.28 0.84 -16.18
N ASP A 12 -10.69 1.86 -16.94
CA ASP A 12 -11.05 1.75 -18.35
C ASP A 12 -9.89 2.15 -19.30
N SER A 13 -8.70 2.41 -18.76
CA SER A 13 -7.51 2.84 -19.52
C SER A 13 -6.94 1.77 -20.45
N GLY A 14 -7.28 0.50 -20.22
CA GLY A 14 -6.65 -0.65 -20.90
C GLY A 14 -5.21 -0.93 -20.45
N ASN A 15 -4.70 -0.19 -19.46
CA ASN A 15 -3.39 -0.44 -18.85
C ASN A 15 -3.41 -1.64 -17.90
N PHE A 16 -2.22 -2.11 -17.54
CA PHE A 16 -2.07 -3.09 -16.47
C PHE A 16 -2.46 -2.48 -15.11
N PHE A 17 -2.78 -3.34 -14.15
CA PHE A 17 -3.08 -2.94 -12.78
C PHE A 17 -1.82 -2.98 -11.89
N LEU A 18 -1.57 -1.90 -11.15
CA LEU A 18 -0.43 -1.81 -10.24
C LEU A 18 -0.85 -2.02 -8.78
N MET A 19 -0.19 -2.95 -8.10
CA MET A 19 -0.26 -3.08 -6.65
C MET A 19 1.14 -2.86 -6.08
N ALA A 20 1.37 -1.72 -5.43
CA ALA A 20 2.71 -1.30 -5.03
C ALA A 20 2.71 -0.48 -3.73
N GLY A 21 3.87 -0.44 -3.08
CA GLY A 21 4.11 0.26 -1.83
C GLY A 21 5.29 -0.34 -1.06
N PRO A 22 5.46 -0.02 0.23
CA PRO A 22 6.60 -0.49 0.99
C PRO A 22 6.55 -2.01 1.26
N CYS A 23 7.73 -2.57 1.54
CA CYS A 23 7.81 -3.98 1.91
C CYS A 23 7.03 -4.28 3.20
N VAL A 24 7.14 -3.41 4.21
CA VAL A 24 6.47 -3.45 5.51
C VAL A 24 6.13 -2.02 5.95
N ILE A 25 5.09 -1.84 6.76
CA ILE A 25 4.75 -0.54 7.33
C ILE A 25 5.63 -0.28 8.55
N GLU A 26 6.39 0.81 8.50
CA GLU A 26 7.35 1.22 9.54
C GLU A 26 6.96 2.56 10.19
N GLY A 27 6.05 3.32 9.56
CA GLY A 27 5.57 4.60 10.06
C GLY A 27 4.55 5.24 9.12
N GLU A 28 3.78 6.19 9.64
CA GLU A 28 2.73 6.90 8.90
C GLU A 28 3.31 7.82 7.82
N GLU A 29 4.30 8.63 8.16
CA GLU A 29 4.99 9.53 7.23
C GLU A 29 5.57 8.76 6.04
N MET A 30 6.33 7.69 6.30
CA MET A 30 6.86 6.82 5.25
C MET A 30 5.76 6.25 4.34
N ALA A 31 4.64 5.78 4.91
CA ALA A 31 3.56 5.19 4.15
C ALA A 31 2.85 6.23 3.25
N MET A 32 2.58 7.42 3.80
CA MET A 32 1.95 8.54 3.08
C MET A 32 2.85 9.07 1.96
N ASP A 33 4.14 9.29 2.24
CA ASP A 33 5.12 9.77 1.25
C ASP A 33 5.24 8.81 0.05
N ILE A 34 5.27 7.50 0.31
CA ILE A 34 5.32 6.50 -0.75
C ILE A 34 4.01 6.49 -1.52
N ALA A 35 2.87 6.53 -0.83
CA ALA A 35 1.55 6.53 -1.46
C ALA A 35 1.38 7.75 -2.37
N GLU A 36 1.71 8.96 -1.90
CA GLU A 36 1.62 10.21 -2.67
C GLU A 36 2.41 10.12 -3.98
N LYS A 37 3.67 9.66 -3.89
CA LYS A 37 4.55 9.53 -5.07
C LYS A 37 3.99 8.54 -6.09
N ILE A 38 3.52 7.37 -5.63
CA ILE A 38 3.00 6.35 -6.54
C ILE A 38 1.68 6.82 -7.17
N VAL A 39 0.77 7.40 -6.38
CA VAL A 39 -0.49 7.95 -6.88
C VAL A 39 -0.24 9.02 -7.95
N ALA A 40 0.69 9.96 -7.71
CA ALA A 40 1.02 10.98 -8.69
C ALA A 40 1.56 10.40 -10.02
N ILE A 41 2.37 9.33 -9.95
CA ILE A 41 2.88 8.63 -11.14
C ILE A 41 1.74 7.90 -11.86
N CYS A 42 0.93 7.15 -11.13
CA CYS A 42 -0.19 6.38 -11.67
C CYS A 42 -1.28 7.28 -12.28
N ASP A 43 -1.56 8.43 -11.66
CA ASP A 43 -2.51 9.41 -12.18
C ASP A 43 -2.01 10.04 -13.48
N ARG A 44 -0.69 10.32 -13.60
CA ARG A 44 -0.10 10.86 -14.83
C ARG A 44 -0.08 9.85 -15.99
N LEU A 45 0.04 8.56 -15.68
CA LEU A 45 0.15 7.49 -16.68
C LEU A 45 -1.18 6.74 -16.91
N GLU A 46 -2.25 7.16 -16.23
CA GLU A 46 -3.56 6.50 -16.26
C GLU A 46 -3.46 5.00 -15.92
N ILE A 47 -2.69 4.65 -14.90
CA ILE A 47 -2.50 3.27 -14.43
C ILE A 47 -3.40 3.04 -13.20
N PRO A 48 -4.34 2.08 -13.23
CA PRO A 48 -5.13 1.75 -12.05
C PRO A 48 -4.24 1.15 -10.95
N PHE A 49 -4.43 1.62 -9.72
CA PHE A 49 -3.47 1.40 -8.63
C PHE A 49 -4.13 1.11 -7.28
N ILE A 50 -3.55 0.18 -6.51
CA ILE A 50 -3.79 -0.03 -5.08
C ILE A 50 -2.48 0.04 -4.30
N PHE A 51 -2.49 0.81 -3.21
CA PHE A 51 -1.39 0.83 -2.27
C PHE A 51 -1.29 -0.49 -1.50
N LYS A 52 -0.07 -1.03 -1.40
CA LYS A 52 0.19 -2.28 -0.68
C LYS A 52 1.35 -2.11 0.30
N GLY A 53 1.13 -2.53 1.54
CA GLY A 53 2.16 -2.68 2.56
C GLY A 53 1.88 -3.92 3.41
N SER A 54 2.93 -4.62 3.87
CA SER A 54 2.73 -5.68 4.87
C SER A 54 2.66 -5.06 6.27
N TYR A 55 1.67 -5.40 7.07
CA TYR A 55 1.60 -4.98 8.47
C TYR A 55 2.62 -5.73 9.36
N ARG A 56 2.94 -6.97 8.98
CA ARG A 56 3.89 -7.84 9.69
C ARG A 56 4.67 -8.74 8.72
N LYS A 57 5.89 -9.11 9.11
CA LYS A 57 6.71 -10.16 8.49
C LYS A 57 6.81 -11.36 9.43
N ALA A 58 5.95 -12.36 9.24
CA ALA A 58 5.86 -13.54 10.10
C ALA A 58 7.01 -14.55 9.88
N ASN A 59 7.65 -14.54 8.70
CA ASN A 59 8.60 -15.57 8.28
C ASN A 59 10.03 -15.01 8.27
N ARG A 60 10.56 -14.67 9.45
CA ARG A 60 11.96 -14.23 9.58
C ARG A 60 12.89 -15.43 9.80
N SER A 61 14.07 -15.38 9.20
CA SER A 61 15.11 -16.41 9.36
C SER A 61 15.80 -16.37 10.73
N ARG A 62 15.75 -15.22 11.42
CA ARG A 62 16.20 -15.06 12.80
C ARG A 62 15.06 -14.56 13.68
N LEU A 63 15.01 -15.04 14.93
CA LEU A 63 14.01 -14.66 15.93
C LEU A 63 14.09 -13.17 16.32
N ASP A 64 15.28 -12.58 16.28
CA ASP A 64 15.56 -11.19 16.66
C ASP A 64 15.40 -10.19 15.51
N SER A 65 14.95 -10.66 14.33
CA SER A 65 14.72 -9.76 13.20
C SER A 65 13.49 -8.89 13.42
N PHE A 66 13.56 -7.63 13.03
CA PHE A 66 12.42 -6.72 13.00
C PHE A 66 11.22 -7.37 12.29
N THR A 67 10.03 -7.38 12.86
CA THR A 67 8.83 -8.00 12.23
C THR A 67 7.77 -6.99 11.81
N GLY A 68 7.90 -5.73 12.24
CA GLY A 68 6.91 -4.67 12.05
C GLY A 68 6.82 -3.81 13.31
N ILE A 69 5.97 -2.78 13.26
CA ILE A 69 5.73 -1.84 14.36
C ILE A 69 4.58 -2.26 15.30
N GLY A 70 3.99 -3.43 15.07
CA GLY A 70 2.78 -3.91 15.74
C GLY A 70 1.58 -3.94 14.80
N ASP A 71 0.77 -4.99 14.89
CA ASP A 71 -0.32 -5.25 13.96
C ASP A 71 -1.35 -4.12 13.95
N GLU A 72 -1.86 -3.72 15.13
CA GLU A 72 -2.88 -2.66 15.25
C GLU A 72 -2.38 -1.32 14.70
N GLN A 73 -1.16 -0.92 15.08
CA GLN A 73 -0.56 0.33 14.61
C GLN A 73 -0.38 0.34 13.09
N ALA A 74 0.16 -0.74 12.52
CA ALA A 74 0.38 -0.85 11.09
C ALA A 74 -0.95 -0.91 10.29
N LEU A 75 -1.97 -1.57 10.84
CA LEU A 75 -3.30 -1.65 10.22
C LEU A 75 -4.04 -0.29 10.26
N GLU A 76 -3.93 0.47 11.35
CA GLU A 76 -4.48 1.83 11.41
C GLU A 76 -3.78 2.76 10.39
N ILE A 77 -2.47 2.64 10.21
CA ILE A 77 -1.76 3.38 9.15
C ILE A 77 -2.25 2.95 7.76
N LEU A 78 -2.38 1.65 7.48
CA LEU A 78 -2.90 1.17 6.19
C LEU A 78 -4.31 1.71 5.90
N LYS A 79 -5.19 1.70 6.91
CA LYS A 79 -6.54 2.24 6.81
C LYS A 79 -6.56 3.76 6.55
N LYS A 80 -5.61 4.51 7.10
CA LYS A 80 -5.46 5.95 6.83
C LYS A 80 -5.00 6.22 5.40
N VAL A 81 -4.14 5.37 4.84
CA VAL A 81 -3.61 5.55 3.48
C VAL A 81 -4.69 5.36 2.42
N GLY A 82 -5.62 4.41 2.58
CA GLY A 82 -6.72 4.21 1.61
C GLY A 82 -7.66 3.06 1.92
#